data_AF-A0A940NUQ8-F1
#
_entry.id   AF-A0A940NUQ8-F1
#
_cell.length_a   1.000
_cell.length_b   1.000
_cell.length_c   1.000
_cell.angle_alpha   90.00
_cell.angle_beta   90.00
_cell.angle_gamma   90.00
#
_symmetry.space_group_name_H-M   'P 1'
#
loop_
_entity.id
_entity.type
_entity.pdbx_description
1 polymer ?
#
loop_
_entity_poly.entity_id
_entity_poly.type
_entity_poly.pdbx_seq_one_letter_code
_entity_poly.pdbx_strand_id
1 'polypeptide(L)'
;NVVINWLEEEKEESDSIGDGRYTRQLRKELYHGEPTLIIPEGITEIRPGACAGLETMTEVVLPSTLTKICSGAFSECVSLRVLDIPASVTELEEDAFEDCTSLRMVAIPSHLEKQARACFPEADLAILD
;
A
#
# COMPACT_ATOMS: atom_id res chain seq x y z
N ASN A 1 23.04 8.39 -25.19
CA ASN A 1 21.65 7.93 -25.27
C ASN A 1 21.36 6.88 -24.22
N VAL A 2 21.14 7.30 -22.97
CA VAL A 2 20.05 6.84 -22.11
C VAL A 2 19.90 7.97 -21.08
N VAL A 3 19.13 9.00 -21.43
CA VAL A 3 18.62 9.90 -20.40
C VAL A 3 17.48 9.11 -19.77
N ILE A 4 17.69 8.60 -18.57
CA ILE A 4 16.60 7.95 -17.86
C ILE A 4 15.68 9.07 -17.40
N ASN A 5 14.55 9.22 -18.09
CA ASN A 5 13.48 10.16 -17.75
C ASN A 5 12.73 9.65 -16.51
N TRP A 6 13.37 9.70 -15.34
CA TRP A 6 12.70 9.55 -14.03
C TRP A 6 12.27 10.92 -13.48
N LEU A 7 11.77 11.79 -14.34
CA LEU A 7 11.19 13.08 -13.97
C LEU A 7 9.97 13.30 -14.86
N GLU A 8 8.95 12.45 -14.70
CA GLU A 8 7.61 12.96 -14.97
C GLU A 8 7.27 13.86 -13.79
N GLU A 9 7.21 15.15 -14.10
CA GLU A 9 6.71 16.22 -13.26
C GLU A 9 5.32 15.82 -12.72
N GLU A 10 5.28 15.36 -11.47
CA GLU A 10 4.03 15.32 -10.73
C GLU A 10 3.54 16.75 -10.60
N LYS A 11 2.49 17.05 -11.35
CA LYS A 11 1.69 18.25 -11.17
C LYS A 11 1.16 18.19 -9.74
N GLU A 12 1.75 18.98 -8.84
CA GLU A 12 1.38 19.09 -7.42
C GLU A 12 -0.12 19.47 -7.30
N GLU A 13 -1.00 18.47 -7.24
CA GLU A 13 -2.28 18.61 -6.54
C GLU A 13 -1.95 18.72 -5.05
N SER A 14 -2.63 19.64 -4.35
CA SER A 14 -2.40 19.87 -2.93
C SER A 14 -2.86 18.64 -2.14
N ASP A 15 -1.94 17.70 -1.89
CA ASP A 15 -2.16 16.53 -1.05
C ASP A 15 -2.25 16.99 0.41
N SER A 16 -3.45 17.36 0.82
CA SER A 16 -3.76 17.62 2.23
C SER A 16 -4.52 16.43 2.77
N ILE A 17 -4.28 16.02 4.02
CA ILE A 17 -4.95 14.89 4.68
C ILE A 17 -6.48 14.89 4.48
N GLY A 18 -7.10 16.06 4.28
CA GLY A 18 -8.53 16.21 4.04
C GLY A 18 -9.06 15.74 2.68
N ASP A 19 -8.21 15.35 1.73
CA ASP A 19 -8.64 14.82 0.43
C ASP A 19 -8.84 13.29 0.40
N GLY A 20 -8.47 12.61 1.49
CA GLY A 20 -8.59 11.16 1.63
C GLY A 20 -7.56 10.35 0.83
N ARG A 21 -6.53 10.98 0.25
CA ARG A 21 -5.52 10.32 -0.59
C ARG A 21 -4.19 10.25 0.13
N TYR A 22 -3.67 9.04 0.29
CA TYR A 22 -2.33 8.83 0.81
C TYR A 22 -1.33 8.78 -0.32
N THR A 23 -0.42 9.75 -0.36
CA THR A 23 0.53 9.93 -1.47
C THR A 23 1.96 9.78 -1.00
N ARG A 24 2.89 9.69 -1.96
CA ARG A 24 4.32 9.64 -1.67
C ARG A 24 4.80 10.90 -0.93
N GLN A 25 4.20 12.05 -1.21
CA GLN A 25 4.51 13.31 -0.55
C GLN A 25 4.07 13.26 0.92
N LEU A 26 2.80 12.93 1.18
CA LEU A 26 2.29 12.80 2.54
C LEU A 26 3.08 11.75 3.35
N ARG A 27 3.44 10.64 2.70
CA ARG A 27 4.31 9.63 3.31
C ARG A 27 5.64 10.21 3.79
N LYS A 28 6.34 11.03 2.98
CA LYS A 28 7.63 11.64 3.40
C LYS A 28 7.50 12.54 4.63
N GLU A 29 6.32 13.13 4.84
CA GLU A 29 6.04 13.98 5.98
C GLU A 29 5.75 13.18 7.25
N LEU A 30 5.13 12.01 7.11
CA LEU A 30 4.65 11.19 8.22
C LEU A 30 5.55 10.01 8.61
N TYR A 31 6.44 9.59 7.71
CA TYR A 31 7.27 8.40 7.87
C TYR A 31 8.75 8.72 7.67
N HIS A 32 9.59 8.30 8.61
CA HIS A 32 11.01 8.63 8.67
C HIS A 32 11.92 7.39 8.75
N GLY A 33 11.44 6.23 8.30
CA GLY A 33 12.22 5.00 8.17
C GLY A 33 12.02 4.00 9.32
N GLU A 34 11.01 4.20 10.15
CA GLU A 34 10.60 3.29 11.22
C GLU A 34 10.14 1.92 10.68
N PRO A 35 10.21 0.85 11.47
CA PRO A 35 9.75 -0.47 11.03
C PRO A 35 8.22 -0.57 10.82
N THR A 36 7.45 0.39 11.33
CA THR A 36 5.98 0.40 11.25
C THR A 36 5.52 1.68 10.56
N LEU A 37 4.78 1.52 9.47
CA LEU A 37 4.09 2.62 8.79
C LEU A 37 2.66 2.73 9.32
N ILE A 38 2.25 3.92 9.76
CA ILE A 38 0.88 4.19 10.19
C ILE A 38 0.22 5.12 9.18
N ILE A 39 -0.82 4.62 8.51
CA ILE A 39 -1.62 5.44 7.59
C ILE A 39 -2.75 6.09 8.41
N PRO A 40 -2.86 7.44 8.42
CA PRO A 40 -3.84 8.13 9.26
C PRO A 40 -5.30 7.79 8.93
N GLU A 41 -6.16 7.86 9.95
CA GLU A 41 -7.62 7.83 9.76
C GLU A 41 -8.10 8.98 8.86
N GLY A 42 -9.15 8.73 8.09
CA GLY A 42 -9.68 9.66 7.10
C GLY A 42 -9.12 9.45 5.68
N ILE A 43 -8.04 8.69 5.54
CA ILE A 43 -7.56 8.22 4.24
C ILE A 43 -8.52 7.15 3.69
N THR A 44 -8.94 7.34 2.45
CA THR A 44 -9.82 6.43 1.70
C THR A 44 -9.12 5.74 0.54
N GLU A 45 -8.00 6.27 0.03
CA GLU A 45 -7.24 5.73 -1.10
C GLU A 45 -5.73 5.80 -0.83
N ILE A 46 -5.00 4.71 -1.08
CA ILE A 46 -3.52 4.73 -1.17
C ILE A 46 -3.13 4.80 -2.63
N ARG A 47 -2.48 5.90 -3.01
CA ARG A 47 -2.16 6.21 -4.40
C ARG A 47 -1.06 5.32 -4.97
N PRO A 48 -0.97 5.21 -6.31
CA PRO A 48 0.08 4.43 -6.96
C PRO A 48 1.47 4.81 -6.45
N GLY A 49 2.28 3.82 -6.09
CA GLY A 49 3.65 4.02 -5.62
C GLY A 49 3.82 4.81 -4.31
N ALA A 50 2.73 5.12 -3.59
CA ALA A 50 2.80 5.97 -2.39
C ALA A 50 3.77 5.41 -1.35
N CYS A 51 3.76 4.09 -1.14
CA CYS A 51 4.59 3.36 -0.21
C CYS A 51 5.62 2.44 -0.90
N ALA A 52 5.91 2.64 -2.20
CA ALA A 52 6.87 1.80 -2.91
C ALA A 52 8.30 1.95 -2.35
N GLY A 53 9.03 0.83 -2.30
CA GLY A 53 10.45 0.75 -1.94
C GLY A 53 10.76 1.03 -0.46
N LEU A 54 9.81 0.81 0.46
CA LEU A 54 10.07 0.93 1.89
C LEU A 54 10.75 -0.33 2.44
N GLU A 55 12.03 -0.52 2.10
CA GLU A 55 12.81 -1.73 2.40
C GLU A 55 12.96 -2.04 3.90
N THR A 56 12.81 -1.05 4.78
CA THR A 56 12.92 -1.23 6.25
C THR A 56 11.59 -1.49 6.93
N MET A 57 10.47 -1.23 6.24
CA MET A 57 9.13 -1.35 6.81
C MET A 57 8.77 -2.84 6.93
N THR A 58 8.46 -3.26 8.16
CA THR A 58 8.06 -4.63 8.49
C THR A 58 6.57 -4.79 8.72
N GLU A 59 5.88 -3.70 9.00
CA GLU A 59 4.47 -3.63 9.37
C GLU A 59 3.82 -2.36 8.81
N VAL A 60 2.55 -2.47 8.44
CA VAL A 60 1.72 -1.33 8.07
C VAL A 60 0.38 -1.40 8.79
N VAL A 61 -0.06 -0.27 9.34
CA VAL A 61 -1.37 -0.09 9.95
C VAL A 61 -2.25 0.69 8.98
N LEU A 62 -3.27 0.02 8.44
CA LEU A 62 -4.24 0.59 7.52
C LEU A 62 -5.46 1.14 8.28
N PRO A 63 -5.99 2.32 7.92
CA PRO A 63 -7.11 2.93 8.63
C PRO A 63 -8.43 2.25 8.26
N SER A 64 -9.39 2.34 9.17
CA SER A 64 -10.73 1.77 8.98
C SER A 64 -11.54 2.44 7.86
N THR A 65 -11.12 3.62 7.42
CA THR A 65 -11.74 4.38 6.32
C THR A 65 -11.21 3.99 4.94
N LEU A 66 -10.17 3.15 4.86
CA LEU A 66 -9.53 2.82 3.59
C LEU A 66 -10.46 2.00 2.70
N THR A 67 -10.68 2.46 1.48
CA THR A 67 -11.54 1.78 0.48
C THR A 67 -10.77 1.23 -0.71
N LYS A 68 -9.62 1.82 -1.04
CA LYS A 68 -8.87 1.50 -2.26
C LYS A 68 -7.37 1.47 -2.04
N ILE A 69 -6.72 0.42 -2.55
CA ILE A 69 -5.26 0.30 -2.65
C ILE A 69 -4.91 0.19 -4.13
N CYS A 70 -4.24 1.21 -4.66
CA CYS A 70 -3.91 1.31 -6.08
C CYS A 70 -2.67 0.47 -6.46
N SER A 71 -2.47 0.30 -7.76
CA SER A 71 -1.37 -0.49 -8.33
C SER A 71 0.00 0.04 -7.87
N GLY A 72 0.90 -0.88 -7.51
CA GLY A 72 2.22 -0.57 -6.98
C GLY A 72 2.25 0.21 -5.67
N ALA A 73 1.12 0.38 -4.96
CA ALA A 73 1.05 1.16 -3.72
C ALA A 73 2.14 0.76 -2.70
N PHE A 74 2.43 -0.53 -2.57
CA PHE A 74 3.42 -1.10 -1.66
C PHE A 74 4.47 -1.93 -2.40
N SER A 75 4.72 -1.69 -3.68
CA SER A 75 5.71 -2.48 -4.43
C SER A 75 7.10 -2.40 -3.78
N GLU A 76 7.86 -3.49 -3.89
CA GLU A 76 9.24 -3.59 -3.37
C GLU A 76 9.37 -3.35 -1.85
N CYS A 77 8.29 -3.52 -1.07
CA CYS A 77 8.35 -3.52 0.40
C CYS A 77 8.90 -4.86 0.92
N VAL A 78 10.17 -5.14 0.62
CA VAL A 78 10.81 -6.46 0.81
C VAL A 78 10.88 -6.95 2.25
N SER A 79 10.71 -6.08 3.25
CA SER A 79 10.71 -6.45 4.67
C SER A 79 9.32 -6.63 5.27
N LEU A 80 8.25 -6.26 4.57
CA LEU A 80 6.88 -6.37 5.06
C LEU A 80 6.53 -7.84 5.25
N ARG A 81 6.08 -8.23 6.45
CA ARG A 81 5.87 -9.65 6.81
C ARG A 81 4.42 -10.06 6.95
N VAL A 82 3.64 -9.16 7.51
CA VAL A 82 2.24 -9.36 7.86
C VAL A 82 1.46 -8.16 7.38
N LEU A 83 0.28 -8.41 6.84
CA LEU A 83 -0.64 -7.40 6.37
C LEU A 83 -2.05 -7.76 6.83
N ASP A 84 -2.75 -6.79 7.41
CA ASP A 84 -4.17 -6.88 7.73
C ASP A 84 -4.91 -5.89 6.83
N ILE A 85 -5.72 -6.41 5.89
CA ILE A 85 -6.52 -5.59 4.97
C ILE A 85 -7.88 -5.34 5.63
N PRO A 86 -8.23 -4.08 5.94
CA PRO A 86 -9.52 -3.75 6.55
C PRO A 86 -10.71 -4.19 5.69
N ALA A 87 -11.81 -4.59 6.33
CA ALA A 87 -13.05 -4.97 5.65
C ALA A 87 -13.67 -3.83 4.81
N SER A 88 -13.28 -2.58 5.06
CA SER A 88 -13.70 -1.41 4.29
C SER A 88 -13.08 -1.36 2.89
N VAL A 89 -11.96 -2.08 2.65
CA VAL A 89 -11.30 -2.09 1.35
C VAL A 89 -12.19 -2.86 0.37
N THR A 90 -12.62 -2.17 -0.68
CA THR A 90 -13.45 -2.73 -1.75
C THR A 90 -12.67 -2.94 -3.03
N GLU A 91 -11.51 -2.29 -3.17
CA GLU A 91 -10.71 -2.33 -4.39
C GLU A 91 -9.23 -2.53 -4.06
N LEU A 92 -8.68 -3.62 -4.59
CA LEU A 92 -7.27 -3.95 -4.60
C LEU A 92 -6.85 -4.08 -6.06
N GLU A 93 -6.02 -3.15 -6.53
CA GLU A 93 -5.53 -3.16 -7.91
C GLU A 93 -4.34 -4.13 -8.08
N GLU A 94 -4.11 -4.56 -9.32
CA GLU A 94 -3.00 -5.44 -9.68
C GLU A 94 -1.65 -4.83 -9.26
N ASP A 95 -0.70 -5.69 -8.87
CA ASP A 95 0.67 -5.32 -8.49
C ASP A 95 0.77 -4.39 -7.27
N ALA A 96 -0.31 -4.17 -6.52
CA ALA A 96 -0.30 -3.36 -5.30
C ALA A 96 0.80 -3.79 -4.29
N PHE A 97 1.18 -5.07 -4.32
CA PHE A 97 2.18 -5.69 -3.44
C PHE A 97 3.24 -6.47 -4.23
N GLU A 98 3.53 -6.05 -5.47
CA GLU A 98 4.60 -6.62 -6.27
C GLU A 98 5.94 -6.61 -5.51
N ASP A 99 6.72 -7.68 -5.64
CA ASP A 99 8.03 -7.84 -5.00
C ASP A 99 8.06 -7.68 -3.46
N CYS A 100 6.92 -7.84 -2.78
CA CYS A 100 6.85 -7.97 -1.32
C CYS A 100 7.29 -9.37 -0.84
N THR A 101 8.55 -9.72 -1.10
CA THR A 101 9.08 -11.09 -0.96
C THR A 101 9.10 -11.67 0.46
N SER A 102 9.02 -10.84 1.51
CA SER A 102 8.91 -11.31 2.90
C SER A 102 7.48 -11.47 3.38
N LEU A 103 6.47 -11.08 2.58
CA LEU A 103 5.08 -11.10 2.98
C LEU A 103 4.58 -12.54 3.03
N ARG A 104 4.31 -13.03 4.24
CA ARG A 104 3.94 -14.44 4.47
C ARG A 104 2.49 -14.62 4.85
N MET A 105 1.91 -13.65 5.54
CA MET A 105 0.56 -13.76 6.08
C MET A 105 -0.23 -12.51 5.75
N VAL A 106 -1.36 -12.69 5.07
CA VAL A 106 -2.30 -11.62 4.76
C VAL A 106 -3.66 -11.98 5.30
N ALA A 107 -4.16 -11.20 6.25
CA ALA A 107 -5.55 -11.25 6.65
C ALA A 107 -6.36 -10.42 5.66
N ILE A 108 -7.38 -11.02 5.05
CA ILE A 108 -8.21 -10.35 4.05
C ILE A 108 -9.69 -10.59 4.33
N PRO A 109 -10.57 -9.62 3.99
CA PRO A 109 -11.99 -9.85 4.05
C PRO A 109 -12.43 -10.78 2.91
N SER A 110 -13.44 -11.60 3.18
CA SER A 110 -13.93 -12.64 2.25
C SER A 110 -14.33 -12.12 0.87
N HIS A 111 -14.85 -10.88 0.76
CA HIS A 111 -15.22 -10.30 -0.54
C HIS A 111 -14.03 -9.96 -1.44
N LEU A 112 -12.82 -9.82 -0.89
CA LEU A 112 -11.60 -9.53 -1.65
C LEU A 112 -10.80 -10.78 -2.05
N GLU A 113 -11.21 -12.00 -1.66
CA GLU A 113 -10.43 -13.22 -1.87
C GLU A 113 -9.93 -13.35 -3.32
N LYS A 114 -10.79 -13.05 -4.30
CA LYS A 114 -10.43 -13.18 -5.72
C LYS A 114 -9.35 -12.19 -6.16
N GLN A 115 -9.42 -10.93 -5.72
CA GLN A 115 -8.43 -9.90 -6.05
C GLN A 115 -7.12 -10.17 -5.33
N ALA A 116 -7.20 -10.57 -4.06
CA ALA A 116 -6.05 -10.88 -3.23
C ALA A 116 -5.20 -12.03 -3.80
N ARG A 117 -5.81 -13.06 -4.39
CA ARG A 117 -5.07 -14.17 -5.03
C ARG A 117 -4.13 -13.73 -6.14
N ALA A 118 -4.45 -12.64 -6.86
CA ALA A 118 -3.57 -12.08 -7.89
C ALA A 118 -2.43 -11.26 -7.27
N CYS A 119 -2.72 -10.50 -6.21
CA CYS A 119 -1.75 -9.62 -5.56
C CYS A 119 -0.77 -10.36 -4.64
N PHE A 120 -1.16 -11.54 -4.14
CA PHE A 120 -0.42 -12.31 -3.14
C PHE A 120 -0.25 -13.78 -3.56
N PRO A 121 0.44 -14.07 -4.68
CA PRO A 121 0.54 -15.44 -5.19
C PRO A 121 1.33 -16.39 -4.25
N GLU A 122 2.24 -15.85 -3.44
CA GLU A 122 3.14 -16.63 -2.57
C GLU A 122 2.81 -16.54 -1.07
N ALA A 123 1.83 -15.71 -0.67
CA ALA A 123 1.49 -15.52 0.75
C ALA A 123 0.33 -16.42 1.19
N ASP A 124 0.32 -16.79 2.47
CA ASP A 124 -0.80 -17.47 3.10
C ASP A 124 -1.94 -16.48 3.37
N LEU A 125 -3.10 -16.73 2.77
CA LEU A 125 -4.30 -15.90 2.94
C LEU A 125 -5.15 -16.43 4.11
N ALA A 126 -5.31 -15.60 5.14
CA ALA A 126 -6.27 -15.82 6.22
C ALA A 126 -7.57 -15.07 5.89
N ILE A 127 -8.60 -15.81 5.46
CA ILE A 127 -9.90 -15.23 5.14
C ILE A 127 -10.68 -14.94 6.42
N LEU A 128 -11.15 -13.70 6.56
CA LEU A 128 -11.99 -13.26 7.68
C LEU A 128 -13.47 -13.33 7.29
N ASP A 129 -14.30 -13.89 8.19
CA ASP A 129 -15.76 -14.04 8.06
C ASP A 129 -16.53 -12.81 8.53
#